data_AF-A0A969GHD7-F1
#
_entry.id   AF-A0A969GHD7-F1
#
_cell.length_a   1.000
_cell.length_b   1.000
_cell.length_c   1.000
_cell.angle_alpha   90.00
_cell.angle_beta   90.00
_cell.angle_gamma   90.00
#
_symmetry.space_group_name_H-M   'P 1'
#
loop_
_entity.id
_entity.type
_entity.pdbx_description
1 polymer ?
#
loop_
_entity_poly.entity_id
_entity_poly.type
_entity_poly.pdbx_seq_one_letter_code
_entity_poly.pdbx_strand_id
1 'polypeptide(L)'
;MSIGSDYRTRLRTGVDKLRRWLADWGVEKPANLRGFTFGATPGGGAPATSIAIPYPAATGSQSGYRYDPGSGRYLRTMGGGAHVDGNSAAQLAFDNVLVQFVPHEATNIVEDSLGSTSIRLNLFGSGRALLFRDGQAFDLIWRSDSRGDMPRLYAADGQEVPLKTGRTWISIVPLDYTITYR
;
A
#
# COMPACT_ATOMS: atom_id res chain seq x y z
N MET A 1 -5.44 -7.00 -20.56
CA MET A 1 -5.45 -5.53 -20.49
C MET A 1 -4.10 -5.06 -21.02
N SER A 2 -4.11 -4.27 -22.09
CA SER A 2 -2.90 -3.86 -22.81
C SER A 2 -2.08 -2.91 -21.93
N ILE A 3 -0.90 -3.35 -21.48
CA ILE A 3 0.18 -2.42 -21.18
C ILE A 3 0.62 -1.84 -22.52
N GLY A 4 -0.04 -0.77 -22.94
CA GLY A 4 0.20 -0.13 -24.23
C GLY A 4 1.68 0.12 -24.43
N SER A 5 2.19 -0.12 -25.64
CA SER A 5 3.60 0.04 -25.98
C SER A 5 3.95 1.49 -26.32
N ASP A 6 3.25 2.49 -25.78
CA ASP A 6 3.53 3.89 -26.08
C ASP A 6 4.65 4.46 -25.19
N TYR A 7 4.97 5.74 -25.37
CA TYR A 7 6.02 6.40 -24.60
C TYR A 7 5.71 6.48 -23.10
N ARG A 8 4.43 6.39 -22.69
CA ARG A 8 3.99 6.59 -21.30
C ARG A 8 4.34 5.40 -20.40
N THR A 9 4.61 4.22 -20.97
CA THR A 9 4.87 2.98 -20.23
C THR A 9 6.31 2.46 -20.36
N ARG A 10 7.15 3.15 -21.14
CA ARG A 10 8.54 2.73 -21.46
C ARG A 10 9.61 3.41 -20.62
N LEU A 11 9.26 4.43 -19.83
CA LEU A 11 10.22 5.10 -18.96
C LEU A 11 10.59 4.17 -17.81
N ARG A 12 11.87 3.78 -17.75
CA ARG A 12 12.45 2.96 -16.67
C ARG A 12 13.80 3.53 -16.26
N THR A 13 14.14 3.40 -14.98
CA THR A 13 15.45 3.78 -14.43
C THR A 13 16.04 2.64 -13.60
N GLY A 14 17.31 2.77 -13.20
CA GLY A 14 18.03 1.85 -12.33
C GLY A 14 18.53 2.58 -11.08
N VAL A 15 18.70 1.84 -9.99
CA VAL A 15 19.20 2.41 -8.71
C VAL A 15 20.58 3.03 -8.89
N ASP A 16 21.44 2.41 -9.68
CA ASP A 16 22.79 2.88 -10.02
C ASP A 16 22.77 4.20 -10.80
N LYS A 17 21.84 4.37 -11.75
CA LYS A 17 21.65 5.62 -12.50
C LYS A 17 21.11 6.73 -11.61
N LEU A 18 20.15 6.40 -10.73
CA LEU A 18 19.60 7.36 -9.78
C LEU A 18 20.66 7.85 -8.79
N ARG A 19 21.49 6.95 -8.25
CA ARG A 19 22.59 7.31 -7.34
C ARG A 19 23.62 8.21 -8.02
N ARG A 20 24.00 7.91 -9.26
CA ARG A 20 24.88 8.78 -10.05
C ARG A 20 24.28 10.16 -10.26
N TRP A 21 23.02 10.23 -10.65
CA TRP A 21 22.31 11.50 -10.80
C TRP A 21 22.28 12.31 -9.48
N LEU A 22 21.99 11.68 -8.33
CA LEU A 22 22.01 12.36 -7.03
C LEU A 22 23.41 12.93 -6.69
N ALA A 23 24.47 12.19 -7.02
CA ALA A 23 25.85 12.61 -6.80
C ALA A 23 26.26 13.76 -7.74
N ASP A 24 25.96 13.64 -9.04
CA ASP A 24 26.28 14.66 -10.06
C ASP A 24 25.64 16.02 -9.72
N TRP A 25 24.44 15.99 -9.13
CA TRP A 25 23.71 17.19 -8.73
C TRP A 25 23.97 17.61 -7.29
N GLY A 26 24.77 16.87 -6.52
CA GLY A 26 25.08 17.19 -5.12
C GLY A 26 23.86 17.23 -4.20
N VAL A 27 22.81 16.47 -4.52
CA VAL A 27 21.52 16.48 -3.80
C VAL A 27 21.31 15.24 -2.92
N GLU A 28 22.30 14.36 -2.81
CA GLU A 28 22.23 13.24 -1.88
C GLU A 28 22.18 13.74 -0.43
N LYS A 29 21.15 13.31 0.30
CA LYS A 29 20.93 13.70 1.70
C LYS A 29 20.78 12.45 2.56
N PRO A 30 21.40 12.41 3.75
CA PRO A 30 21.09 11.37 4.72
C PRO A 30 19.61 11.46 5.10
N ALA A 31 18.94 10.32 5.14
CA ALA A 31 17.57 10.22 5.60
C ALA A 31 17.56 9.61 7.00
N ASN A 32 17.03 10.35 7.98
CA ASN A 32 16.71 9.79 9.28
C ASN A 32 15.27 9.27 9.24
N LEU A 33 15.11 7.98 8.95
CA LEU A 33 13.81 7.35 8.83
C LEU A 33 13.47 6.62 10.12
N ARG A 34 12.36 6.98 10.75
CA ARG A 34 11.78 6.18 11.83
C ARG A 34 10.85 5.14 11.20
N GLY A 35 11.25 3.87 11.28
CA GLY A 35 10.57 2.74 10.68
C GLY A 35 9.27 2.32 11.39
N PHE A 36 8.56 1.36 10.77
CA PHE A 36 7.45 0.65 11.40
C PHE A 36 8.01 -0.23 12.52
N THR A 37 7.16 -0.58 13.49
CA THR A 37 7.49 -1.59 14.48
C THR A 37 7.23 -2.99 13.89
N PHE A 38 8.12 -3.94 14.23
CA PHE A 38 8.04 -5.31 13.74
C PHE A 38 8.06 -6.30 14.91
N GLY A 39 7.30 -7.38 14.80
CA GLY A 39 7.15 -8.31 15.91
C GLY A 39 6.23 -9.49 15.65
N ALA A 40 6.03 -10.28 16.72
CA ALA A 40 5.13 -11.43 16.73
C ALA A 40 3.69 -11.03 16.37
N THR A 41 2.90 -12.02 15.97
CA THR A 41 1.49 -11.82 15.63
C THR A 41 0.73 -11.35 16.87
N PRO A 42 0.03 -10.21 16.81
CA PRO A 42 -0.81 -9.74 17.91
C PRO A 42 -2.02 -10.65 18.11
N GLY A 43 -2.62 -10.65 19.30
CA GLY A 43 -3.89 -11.33 19.56
C GLY A 43 -5.08 -10.63 18.91
N GLY A 44 -6.24 -11.31 18.84
CA GLY A 44 -7.51 -10.71 18.43
C GLY A 44 -7.75 -10.59 16.93
N GLY A 45 -6.95 -11.26 16.10
CA GLY A 45 -7.14 -11.30 14.65
C GLY A 45 -8.33 -12.17 14.22
N ALA A 46 -9.05 -11.72 13.20
CA ALA A 46 -10.07 -12.53 12.53
C ALA A 46 -9.45 -13.30 11.35
N PRO A 47 -9.88 -14.52 11.02
CA PRO A 47 -9.42 -15.21 9.81
C PRO A 47 -9.59 -14.35 8.54
N ALA A 48 -8.53 -14.27 7.73
CA ALA A 48 -8.50 -13.51 6.48
C ALA A 48 -7.50 -14.12 5.51
N THR A 49 -7.94 -15.16 4.81
CA THR A 49 -7.20 -15.88 3.77
C THR A 49 -7.40 -15.29 2.37
N SER A 50 -8.40 -14.43 2.18
CA SER A 50 -8.58 -13.66 0.95
C SER A 50 -9.00 -12.22 1.24
N ILE A 51 -8.54 -11.29 0.42
CA ILE A 51 -8.79 -9.85 0.56
C ILE A 51 -9.18 -9.30 -0.82
N ALA A 52 -10.19 -8.44 -0.88
CA ALA A 52 -10.57 -7.69 -2.06
C ALA A 52 -10.70 -6.20 -1.72
N ILE A 53 -9.96 -5.36 -2.44
CA ILE A 53 -9.99 -3.91 -2.34
C ILE A 53 -10.68 -3.38 -3.61
N PRO A 54 -11.83 -2.69 -3.48
CA PRO A 54 -12.72 -2.38 -4.60
C PRO A 54 -12.28 -1.14 -5.39
N TYR A 55 -10.99 -1.04 -5.74
CA TYR A 55 -10.55 -0.04 -6.71
C TYR A 55 -11.31 -0.20 -8.05
N PRO A 56 -11.49 0.88 -8.82
CA PRO A 56 -12.42 0.90 -9.95
C PRO A 56 -12.19 -0.22 -10.98
N ALA A 57 -13.21 -1.04 -11.19
CA ALA A 57 -13.21 -2.15 -12.14
C ALA A 57 -12.95 -1.70 -13.59
N ALA A 58 -13.49 -0.54 -13.97
CA ALA A 58 -13.34 0.04 -15.32
C ALA A 58 -11.87 0.25 -15.73
N THR A 59 -10.97 0.38 -14.74
CA THR A 59 -9.52 0.56 -14.97
C THR A 59 -8.72 -0.73 -14.78
N GLY A 60 -9.37 -1.84 -14.40
CA GLY A 60 -8.70 -3.09 -14.04
C GLY A 60 -7.86 -3.02 -12.76
N SER A 61 -8.02 -1.96 -11.96
CA SER A 61 -7.19 -1.71 -10.77
C SER A 61 -7.61 -2.49 -9.53
N GLN A 62 -8.69 -3.28 -9.62
CA GLN A 62 -9.17 -4.16 -8.55
C GLN A 62 -8.02 -4.96 -7.98
N SER A 63 -7.72 -4.77 -6.69
CA SER A 63 -6.61 -5.42 -6.03
C SER A 63 -7.14 -6.54 -5.14
N GLY A 64 -6.65 -7.75 -5.37
CA GLY A 64 -6.97 -8.92 -4.56
C GLY A 64 -5.73 -9.53 -3.94
N TYR A 65 -5.94 -10.32 -2.90
CA TYR A 65 -4.88 -11.06 -2.23
C TYR A 65 -5.39 -12.43 -1.79
N ARG A 66 -4.54 -13.46 -1.92
CA ARG A 66 -4.80 -14.79 -1.37
C ARG A 66 -3.64 -15.20 -0.48
N TYR A 67 -3.93 -15.53 0.77
CA TYR A 67 -2.95 -16.06 1.70
C TYR A 67 -2.50 -17.45 1.26
N ASP A 68 -1.19 -17.64 1.19
CA ASP A 68 -0.55 -18.93 1.00
C ASP A 68 0.09 -19.35 2.33
N PRO A 69 -0.45 -20.38 3.03
CA PRO A 69 0.10 -20.83 4.30
C PRO A 69 1.49 -21.46 4.16
N GLY A 70 1.84 -21.97 2.98
CA GLY A 70 3.16 -22.58 2.73
C GLY A 70 4.29 -21.55 2.80
N SER A 71 4.10 -20.37 2.21
CA SER A 71 5.05 -19.26 2.31
C SER A 71 4.75 -18.27 3.43
N GLY A 72 3.56 -18.33 4.04
CA GLY A 72 3.11 -17.39 5.06
C GLY A 72 2.88 -15.97 4.54
N ARG A 73 2.48 -15.83 3.26
CA ARG A 73 2.38 -14.56 2.52
C ARG A 73 1.09 -14.44 1.73
N TYR A 74 0.69 -13.19 1.47
CA TYR A 74 -0.42 -12.84 0.60
C TYR A 74 0.04 -12.66 -0.85
N LEU A 75 -0.41 -13.55 -1.73
CA LEU A 75 -0.20 -13.48 -3.18
C LEU A 75 -1.14 -12.44 -3.79
N ARG A 76 -0.58 -11.40 -4.43
CA ARG A 76 -1.37 -10.30 -4.98
C ARG A 76 -1.93 -10.64 -6.36
N THR A 77 -3.17 -10.24 -6.58
CA THR A 77 -3.83 -10.21 -7.88
C THR A 77 -4.23 -8.78 -8.25
N MET A 78 -4.28 -8.49 -9.54
CA MET A 78 -4.78 -7.24 -10.08
C MET A 78 -5.63 -7.54 -11.31
N GLY A 79 -6.81 -6.91 -11.42
CA GLY A 79 -7.68 -7.06 -12.59
C GLY A 79 -8.09 -8.51 -12.88
N GLY A 80 -8.21 -9.34 -11.84
CA GLY A 80 -8.58 -10.77 -11.94
C GLY A 80 -7.43 -11.75 -12.21
N GLY A 81 -6.19 -11.28 -12.41
CA GLY A 81 -5.03 -12.13 -12.68
C GLY A 81 -3.91 -12.01 -11.64
N ALA A 82 -2.93 -12.91 -11.68
CA ALA A 82 -1.71 -12.80 -10.88
C ALA A 82 -0.97 -11.50 -11.23
N HIS A 83 -0.66 -10.69 -10.21
CA HIS A 83 0.18 -9.52 -10.44
C HIS A 83 1.64 -9.95 -10.35
N VAL A 84 2.34 -9.90 -11.49
CA VAL A 84 3.72 -10.37 -11.63
C VAL A 84 4.72 -9.23 -11.77
N ASP A 85 5.90 -9.43 -11.24
CA ASP A 85 7.06 -8.57 -11.49
C ASP A 85 7.53 -8.76 -12.95
N GLY A 86 7.66 -7.66 -13.69
CA GLY A 86 8.00 -7.71 -15.13
C GLY A 86 9.43 -8.13 -15.46
N ASN A 87 10.34 -8.19 -14.48
CA ASN A 87 11.73 -8.60 -14.68
C ASN A 87 11.91 -10.10 -14.38
N SER A 88 11.23 -10.60 -13.35
CA SER A 88 11.39 -11.98 -12.87
C SER A 88 10.25 -12.91 -13.24
N ALA A 89 9.12 -12.38 -13.71
CA ALA A 89 7.85 -13.08 -13.91
C ALA A 89 7.27 -13.74 -12.63
N ALA A 90 7.89 -13.50 -11.46
CA ALA A 90 7.39 -14.00 -10.19
C ALA A 90 6.15 -13.21 -9.76
N GLN A 91 5.15 -13.91 -9.21
CA GLN A 91 3.99 -13.25 -8.61
C GLN A 91 4.41 -12.46 -7.36
N LEU A 92 3.88 -11.25 -7.25
CA LEU A 92 4.08 -10.40 -6.07
C LEU A 92 3.43 -11.04 -4.84
N ALA A 93 4.18 -11.12 -3.75
CA ALA A 93 3.73 -11.71 -2.49
C ALA A 93 4.19 -10.84 -1.31
N PHE A 94 3.34 -10.68 -0.31
CA PHE A 94 3.59 -9.77 0.81
C PHE A 94 3.34 -10.44 2.15
N ASP A 95 4.22 -10.16 3.11
CA ASP A 95 4.10 -10.64 4.49
C ASP A 95 3.02 -9.85 5.24
N ASN A 96 2.81 -8.59 4.84
CA ASN A 96 1.75 -7.71 5.33
C ASN A 96 1.00 -7.04 4.18
N VAL A 97 -0.32 -6.90 4.31
CA VAL A 97 -1.13 -5.97 3.51
C VAL A 97 -1.77 -4.98 4.49
N LEU A 98 -1.45 -3.71 4.35
CA LEU A 98 -2.05 -2.63 5.15
C LEU A 98 -3.02 -1.84 4.27
N VAL A 99 -4.24 -1.66 4.74
CA VAL A 99 -5.22 -0.76 4.14
C VAL A 99 -5.43 0.42 5.07
N GLN A 100 -5.09 1.62 4.63
CA GLN A 100 -5.21 2.86 5.40
C GLN A 100 -6.37 3.69 4.83
N PHE A 101 -7.36 3.97 5.66
CA PHE A 101 -8.51 4.78 5.28
C PHE A 101 -8.19 6.25 5.57
N VAL A 102 -8.20 7.08 4.53
CA VAL A 102 -7.87 8.51 4.64
C VAL A 102 -8.88 9.39 3.89
N PRO A 103 -9.09 10.64 4.33
CA PRO A 103 -9.85 11.62 3.56
C PRO A 103 -9.25 11.82 2.16
N HIS A 104 -10.10 11.67 1.15
CA HIS A 104 -9.81 11.99 -0.25
C HIS A 104 -10.63 13.23 -0.61
N GLU A 105 -9.96 14.31 -0.93
CA GLU A 105 -10.61 15.62 -1.16
C GLU A 105 -10.32 16.09 -2.58
N ALA A 106 -11.38 16.37 -3.35
CA ALA A 106 -11.23 17.05 -4.62
C ALA A 106 -10.64 18.45 -4.36
N THR A 107 -9.61 18.79 -5.12
CA THR A 107 -9.04 20.14 -5.12
C THR A 107 -9.67 20.98 -6.24
N ASN A 108 -9.25 22.25 -6.33
CA ASN A 108 -9.57 23.13 -7.44
C ASN A 108 -8.47 23.15 -8.53
N ILE A 109 -7.49 22.25 -8.46
CA ILE A 109 -6.40 22.14 -9.42
C ILE A 109 -6.84 21.21 -10.55
N VAL A 110 -7.01 21.73 -11.76
CA VAL A 110 -7.37 20.95 -12.95
C VAL A 110 -6.11 20.29 -13.52
N GLU A 111 -6.15 18.97 -13.70
CA GLU A 111 -5.00 18.16 -14.16
C GLU A 111 -5.11 17.69 -15.62
N ASP A 112 -6.28 17.80 -16.24
CA ASP A 112 -6.48 17.41 -17.63
C ASP A 112 -7.39 18.37 -18.42
N SER A 113 -7.41 18.20 -19.74
CA SER A 113 -8.25 18.98 -20.65
C SER A 113 -9.75 18.69 -20.51
N LEU A 114 -10.14 17.68 -19.74
CA LEU A 114 -11.53 17.30 -19.49
C LEU A 114 -12.06 17.91 -18.18
N GLY A 115 -11.22 18.62 -17.42
CA GLY A 115 -11.61 19.29 -16.18
C GLY A 115 -11.47 18.43 -14.92
N SER A 116 -10.83 17.26 -15.00
CA SER A 116 -10.59 16.42 -13.81
C SER A 116 -9.70 17.18 -12.83
N THR A 117 -10.12 17.22 -11.56
CA THR A 117 -9.33 17.87 -10.51
C THR A 117 -8.44 16.89 -9.77
N SER A 118 -7.30 17.39 -9.30
CA SER A 118 -6.39 16.64 -8.44
C SER A 118 -7.09 16.24 -7.16
N ILE A 119 -6.74 15.06 -6.63
CA ILE A 119 -7.23 14.57 -5.34
C ILE A 119 -6.15 14.75 -4.28
N ARG A 120 -6.47 15.48 -3.21
CA ARG A 120 -5.64 15.58 -2.02
C ARG A 120 -5.95 14.44 -1.07
N LEU A 121 -4.91 13.72 -0.65
CA LEU A 121 -4.98 12.67 0.37
C LEU A 121 -4.44 13.21 1.69
N ASN A 122 -5.25 13.17 2.75
CA ASN A 122 -4.78 13.59 4.08
C ASN A 122 -4.10 12.43 4.82
N LEU A 123 -2.76 12.39 4.79
CA LEU A 123 -1.94 11.28 5.31
C LEU A 123 -1.43 11.47 6.75
N PHE A 124 -1.78 12.57 7.41
CA PHE A 124 -1.45 12.85 8.80
C PHE A 124 -2.73 13.03 9.63
N GLY A 125 -2.62 12.92 10.95
CA GLY A 125 -3.75 12.77 11.85
C GLY A 125 -3.98 11.29 12.20
N SER A 126 -5.24 10.87 12.29
CA SER A 126 -5.59 9.48 12.60
C SER A 126 -6.78 8.99 11.79
N GLY A 127 -6.87 7.69 11.58
CA GLY A 127 -8.03 7.06 10.96
C GLY A 127 -8.02 5.55 11.11
N ARG A 128 -9.03 4.89 10.56
CA ARG A 128 -9.13 3.43 10.55
C ARG A 128 -8.06 2.82 9.65
N ALA A 129 -7.55 1.67 10.03
CA ALA A 129 -6.69 0.82 9.22
C ALA A 129 -7.11 -0.65 9.35
N LEU A 130 -6.88 -1.43 8.30
CA LEU A 130 -6.94 -2.89 8.36
C LEU A 130 -5.55 -3.43 8.07
N LEU A 131 -5.00 -4.20 9.01
CA LEU A 131 -3.75 -4.94 8.80
C LEU A 131 -4.08 -6.39 8.54
N PHE A 132 -3.56 -6.92 7.44
CA PHE A 132 -3.61 -8.34 7.13
C PHE A 132 -2.21 -8.92 7.20
N ARG A 133 -2.01 -9.91 8.08
CA ARG A 133 -0.76 -10.66 8.26
C ARG A 133 -1.08 -12.03 8.80
N ASP A 134 -0.23 -13.03 8.50
CA ASP A 134 -0.35 -14.37 9.07
C ASP A 134 -1.73 -15.04 8.85
N GLY A 135 -2.42 -14.72 7.75
CA GLY A 135 -3.75 -15.25 7.45
C GLY A 135 -4.87 -14.64 8.30
N GLN A 136 -4.60 -13.52 8.96
CA GLN A 136 -5.52 -12.83 9.87
C GLN A 136 -5.69 -11.35 9.49
N ALA A 137 -6.83 -10.78 9.84
CA ALA A 137 -7.17 -9.37 9.74
C ALA A 137 -7.29 -8.75 11.14
N PHE A 138 -6.74 -7.55 11.28
CA PHE A 138 -6.80 -6.74 12.49
C PHE A 138 -7.41 -5.38 12.16
N ASP A 139 -8.46 -4.99 12.88
CA ASP A 139 -9.04 -3.64 12.81
C ASP A 139 -8.27 -2.72 13.74
N LEU A 140 -7.65 -1.69 13.17
CA LEU A 140 -6.64 -0.86 13.81
C LEU A 140 -6.94 0.63 13.56
N ILE A 141 -6.21 1.47 14.28
CA ILE A 141 -6.17 2.91 14.11
C ILE A 141 -4.76 3.28 13.66
N TRP A 142 -4.62 3.92 12.51
CA TRP A 142 -3.36 4.55 12.13
C TRP A 142 -3.27 5.94 12.75
N ARG A 143 -2.07 6.36 13.15
CA ARG A 143 -1.77 7.75 13.58
C ARG A 143 -0.45 8.21 12.99
N SER A 144 -0.41 9.45 12.50
CA SER A 144 0.79 10.14 12.05
C SER A 144 0.73 11.58 12.54
N ASP A 145 1.71 12.00 13.34
CA ASP A 145 1.64 13.26 14.08
C ASP A 145 1.84 14.48 13.17
N SER A 146 2.68 14.36 12.15
CA SER A 146 2.99 15.46 11.23
C SER A 146 3.22 15.01 9.79
N ARG A 147 3.27 15.99 8.89
CA ARG A 147 3.58 15.73 7.47
C ARG A 147 4.99 15.14 7.35
N GLY A 148 5.06 13.92 6.82
CA GLY A 148 6.31 13.21 6.59
C GLY A 148 6.59 12.13 7.63
N ASP A 149 5.82 12.07 8.72
CA ASP A 149 5.90 10.99 9.69
C ASP A 149 5.28 9.71 9.14
N MET A 150 5.97 8.60 9.39
CA MET A 150 5.43 7.29 9.04
C MET A 150 4.34 6.89 10.05
N PRO A 151 3.17 6.42 9.58
CA PRO A 151 2.07 6.11 10.49
C PRO A 151 2.42 4.94 11.42
N ARG A 152 1.95 5.04 12.66
CA ARG A 152 1.91 3.93 13.63
C ARG A 152 0.52 3.33 13.70
N LEU A 153 0.45 2.05 14.01
CA LEU A 153 -0.78 1.28 14.06
C LEU A 153 -1.10 0.93 15.52
N TYR A 154 -2.35 1.12 15.92
CA TYR A 154 -2.80 0.89 17.28
C TYR A 154 -4.07 0.05 17.27
N ALA A 155 -4.21 -0.84 18.24
CA ALA A 155 -5.47 -1.48 18.55
C ALA A 155 -6.43 -0.49 19.24
N ALA A 156 -7.70 -0.88 19.41
CA ALA A 156 -8.72 -0.04 20.03
C ALA A 156 -8.41 0.34 21.50
N ASP A 157 -7.63 -0.50 22.20
CA ASP A 157 -7.15 -0.26 23.57
C ASP A 157 -5.91 0.65 23.64
N GLY A 158 -5.41 1.11 22.48
CA GLY A 158 -4.23 1.98 22.38
C GLY A 158 -2.89 1.24 22.35
N GLN A 159 -2.86 -0.09 22.39
CA GLN A 159 -1.61 -0.85 22.23
C GLN A 159 -1.08 -0.72 20.80
N GLU A 160 0.22 -0.45 20.65
CA GLU A 160 0.86 -0.41 19.33
C GLU A 160 0.93 -1.83 18.74
N VAL A 161 0.51 -1.97 17.48
CA VAL A 161 0.45 -3.25 16.78
C VAL A 161 1.56 -3.33 15.74
N PRO A 162 2.50 -4.30 15.86
CA PRO A 162 3.63 -4.41 14.95
C PRO A 162 3.27 -5.12 13.64
N LEU A 163 4.01 -4.78 12.59
CA LEU A 163 4.03 -5.55 11.34
C LEU A 163 4.83 -6.85 11.48
N LYS A 164 4.60 -7.80 10.58
CA LYS A 164 5.49 -8.94 10.37
C LYS A 164 6.76 -8.47 9.68
N THR A 165 7.92 -8.98 10.08
CA THR A 165 9.17 -8.74 9.34
C THR A 165 9.03 -9.28 7.91
N GLY A 166 9.20 -8.40 6.92
CA GLY A 166 9.08 -8.78 5.51
C GLY A 166 8.54 -7.66 4.64
N ARG A 167 7.97 -8.04 3.49
CA ARG A 167 7.42 -7.10 2.51
C ARG A 167 6.03 -6.66 2.91
N THR A 168 5.79 -5.34 2.90
CA THR A 168 4.49 -4.73 3.19
C THR A 168 3.96 -4.05 1.95
N TRP A 169 2.71 -4.35 1.59
CA TRP A 169 1.96 -3.56 0.61
C TRP A 169 0.99 -2.63 1.34
N ILE A 170 1.05 -1.33 1.07
CA ILE A 170 0.15 -0.34 1.68
C ILE A 170 -0.82 0.16 0.61
N SER A 171 -2.11 0.04 0.88
CA SER A 171 -3.20 0.60 0.06
C SER A 171 -3.82 1.76 0.79
N ILE A 172 -3.80 2.95 0.18
CA ILE A 172 -4.48 4.14 0.70
C ILE A 172 -5.86 4.21 0.04
N VAL A 173 -6.93 4.19 0.84
CA VAL A 173 -8.31 4.11 0.34
C VAL A 173 -9.19 5.23 0.91
N PRO A 174 -10.25 5.64 0.18
CA PRO A 174 -11.28 6.53 0.71
C PRO A 174 -11.97 5.97 1.95
N LEU A 175 -12.57 6.84 2.75
CA LEU A 175 -13.24 6.47 4.01
C LEU A 175 -14.48 5.59 3.79
N ASP A 176 -15.12 5.68 2.63
CA ASP A 176 -16.36 4.98 2.26
C ASP A 176 -16.13 3.60 1.61
N TYR A 177 -14.87 3.22 1.39
CA TYR A 177 -14.56 1.91 0.85
C TYR A 177 -14.95 0.80 1.84
N THR A 178 -15.58 -0.24 1.31
CA THR A 178 -15.81 -1.49 2.04
C THR A 178 -14.82 -2.54 1.56
N ILE A 179 -13.92 -2.97 2.44
CA ILE A 179 -12.92 -4.00 2.15
C ILE A 179 -13.51 -5.36 2.49
N THR A 180 -13.54 -6.27 1.53
CA THR A 180 -14.09 -7.62 1.72
C THR A 180 -12.95 -8.59 2.03
N TYR A 181 -13.10 -9.40 3.08
CA TYR A 181 -12.16 -10.47 3.43
C TYR A 181 -12.85 -11.65 4.11
N ARG A 182 -12.23 -12.83 4.03
CA ARG A 182 -12.64 -14.10 4.65
C ARG A 182 -11.43 -15.01 4.84
#